data_AF-A0A957GLU0-F1
#
_entry.id   AF-A0A957GLU0-F1
#
_cell.length_a   1.000
_cell.length_b   1.000
_cell.length_c   1.000
_cell.angle_alpha   90.00
_cell.angle_beta   90.00
_cell.angle_gamma   90.00
#
_symmetry.space_group_name_H-M   'P 1'
#
loop_
_entity.id
_entity.type
_entity.pdbx_description
1 polymer ?
#
loop_
_entity_poly.entity_id
_entity_poly.type
_entity_poly.pdbx_seq_one_letter_code
_entity_poly.pdbx_strand_id
1 'polypeptide(L)'
;RGELILRHRLFLSVAHDEYWSRTQRQHVEAARAAGVHLAFFSGNEVFWKVRWEPDGAGDDYRTMVTYKETHDHAKIDPKADEWTGTWRDGRPFNPEGPQPENALTGTIFTVNAWRNDPLIVPADYARLRFWRNTEVAKLQPGQRAIMLRGLLGHEWDEDIDNGFRPAGLFRLSETTVDNVPYMQDHGSIDDSGTATHHLTMYRHESGALVFGAGTVQWSWGLDGHHDTETGVPPERANADSTRVGVDVVAPDRNIQQATVNLFADMGVQPATLQADLVPATASTDHTPPRSMITAPAAGATLPPGTIVIEGTAQDDEGVVAAVELSLDGGNRWHPAEGRESWRFVWEGAEPGSYEIVCRAVDDSGNLEKRPFFPLQIMVSY
;
A
#
# COMPACT_ATOMS: atom_id res chain seq x y z
N ARG A 1 17.28 6.43 18.26
CA ARG A 1 17.84 7.32 17.21
C ARG A 1 16.86 7.53 16.05
N GLY A 2 15.56 7.26 16.20
CA GLY A 2 14.58 7.45 15.13
C GLY A 2 14.31 8.92 14.82
N GLU A 3 14.59 9.83 15.75
CA GLU A 3 14.53 11.28 15.56
C GLU A 3 15.44 11.79 14.44
N LEU A 4 16.48 11.03 14.04
CA LEU A 4 17.37 11.38 12.94
C LEU A 4 16.71 11.28 11.56
N ILE A 5 15.58 10.59 11.44
CA ILE A 5 14.82 10.49 10.18
C ILE A 5 14.44 11.89 9.69
N LEU A 6 14.12 12.82 10.60
CA LEU A 6 13.76 14.22 10.30
C LEU A 6 14.88 15.04 9.63
N ARG A 7 16.11 14.53 9.56
CA ARG A 7 17.22 15.15 8.85
C ARG A 7 17.30 14.75 7.38
N HIS A 8 16.36 13.93 6.90
CA HIS A 8 16.31 13.39 5.55
C HIS A 8 15.01 13.80 4.86
N ARG A 9 15.00 13.75 3.53
CA ARG A 9 13.79 14.02 2.72
C ARG A 9 12.93 12.77 2.52
N LEU A 10 13.55 11.60 2.60
CA LEU A 10 12.96 10.31 2.30
C LEU A 10 13.47 9.27 3.31
N PHE A 11 12.55 8.49 3.87
CA PHE A 11 12.82 7.25 4.57
C PHE A 11 12.54 6.07 3.63
N LEU A 12 13.45 5.11 3.58
CA LEU A 12 13.31 3.88 2.81
C LEU A 12 13.25 2.68 3.77
N SER A 13 12.22 1.87 3.65
CA SER A 13 12.20 0.49 4.15
C SER A 13 12.37 -0.44 2.95
N VAL A 14 13.27 -1.41 3.04
CA VAL A 14 13.72 -2.21 1.89
C VAL A 14 13.83 -3.68 2.28
N ALA A 15 13.49 -4.56 1.35
CA ALA A 15 13.51 -6.02 1.48
C ALA A 15 12.40 -6.55 2.39
N HIS A 16 12.71 -7.10 3.56
CA HIS A 16 11.74 -7.82 4.41
C HIS A 16 11.73 -7.26 5.83
N ASP A 17 11.05 -6.13 5.99
CA ASP A 17 11.09 -5.32 7.22
C ASP A 17 9.97 -5.70 8.21
N GLU A 18 9.91 -6.98 8.58
CA GLU A 18 8.76 -7.61 9.25
C GLU A 18 8.58 -7.22 10.73
N TYR A 19 9.66 -6.93 11.46
CA TYR A 19 9.63 -6.75 12.92
C TYR A 19 9.88 -5.30 13.35
N TRP A 20 8.85 -4.65 13.89
CA TRP A 20 8.90 -3.23 14.27
C TRP A 20 8.57 -3.02 15.74
N SER A 21 9.42 -2.26 16.44
CA SER A 21 9.06 -1.78 17.77
C SER A 21 8.08 -0.62 17.72
N ARG A 22 7.32 -0.42 18.81
CA ARG A 22 6.41 0.74 18.96
C ARG A 22 7.12 2.06 18.65
N THR A 23 8.29 2.25 19.22
CA THR A 23 9.07 3.47 19.06
C THR A 23 9.59 3.65 17.63
N GLN A 24 9.95 2.56 16.92
CA GLN A 24 10.32 2.66 15.50
C GLN A 24 9.14 3.14 14.66
N ARG A 25 7.97 2.52 14.80
CA ARG A 25 6.75 2.92 14.08
C ARG A 25 6.39 4.37 14.36
N GLN A 26 6.37 4.78 15.63
CA GLN A 26 6.08 6.16 16.04
C GLN A 26 7.05 7.18 15.42
N HIS A 27 8.34 6.86 15.32
CA HIS A 27 9.30 7.77 14.69
C HIS A 27 9.10 7.91 13.18
N VAL A 28 8.72 6.84 12.49
CA VAL A 28 8.43 6.87 11.05
C VAL A 28 7.12 7.60 10.79
N GLU A 29 6.08 7.37 11.60
CA GLU A 29 4.82 8.12 11.55
C GLU A 29 5.03 9.60 11.84
N ALA A 30 5.85 9.94 12.85
CA ALA A 30 6.21 11.32 13.16
C ALA A 30 7.00 11.98 12.01
N ALA A 31 7.87 11.23 11.33
CA ALA A 31 8.58 11.71 10.16
C ALA A 31 7.64 12.01 8.99
N ARG A 32 6.71 11.09 8.70
CA ARG A 32 5.62 11.33 7.73
C ARG A 32 4.85 12.59 8.08
N ALA A 33 4.42 12.73 9.33
CA ALA A 33 3.68 13.89 9.81
C ALA A 33 4.48 15.21 9.72
N ALA A 34 5.81 15.13 9.74
CA ALA A 34 6.71 16.27 9.55
C ALA A 34 7.05 16.56 8.08
N GLY A 35 6.45 15.84 7.12
CA GLY A 35 6.68 16.04 5.68
C GLY A 35 7.81 15.21 5.08
N VAL A 36 8.40 14.27 5.83
CA VAL A 36 9.37 13.31 5.27
C VAL A 36 8.61 12.28 4.44
N HIS A 37 9.02 12.10 3.19
CA HIS A 37 8.47 11.07 2.31
C HIS A 37 8.83 9.67 2.81
N LEU A 38 7.96 8.69 2.59
CA LEU A 38 8.23 7.29 2.91
C LEU A 38 8.12 6.43 1.64
N ALA A 39 9.06 5.51 1.43
CA ALA A 39 8.90 4.45 0.43
C ALA A 39 9.21 3.10 1.05
N PHE A 40 8.24 2.20 1.00
CA PHE A 40 8.33 0.82 1.46
C PHE A 40 8.54 -0.06 0.24
N PHE A 41 9.80 -0.43 -0.01
CA PHE A 41 10.21 -1.42 -1.01
C PHE A 41 10.26 -2.80 -0.37
N SER A 42 9.14 -3.18 0.23
CA SER A 42 8.93 -4.38 1.04
C SER A 42 7.51 -4.92 0.81
N GLY A 43 7.32 -6.18 1.21
CA GLY A 43 6.04 -6.79 1.56
C GLY A 43 6.21 -7.41 2.95
N ASN A 44 5.12 -7.76 3.62
CA ASN A 44 5.14 -8.20 5.01
C ASN A 44 5.91 -7.26 5.95
N GLU A 45 5.99 -5.97 5.62
CA GLU A 45 6.58 -4.98 6.51
C GLU A 45 5.65 -4.63 7.66
N VAL A 46 6.24 -4.24 8.80
CA VAL A 46 5.49 -3.76 9.98
C VAL A 46 4.47 -4.80 10.49
N PHE A 47 4.73 -6.09 10.31
CA PHE A 47 3.78 -7.16 10.65
C PHE A 47 3.83 -7.55 12.12
N TRP A 48 5.02 -7.85 12.66
CA TRP A 48 5.20 -8.19 14.07
C TRP A 48 5.60 -6.97 14.90
N LYS A 49 4.93 -6.80 16.04
CA LYS A 49 5.36 -5.83 17.04
C LYS A 49 6.41 -6.43 17.96
N VAL A 50 7.51 -5.72 18.15
CA VAL A 50 8.58 -6.10 19.08
C VAL A 50 8.78 -5.07 20.18
N ARG A 51 9.52 -5.45 21.22
CA ARG A 51 10.09 -4.51 22.18
C ARG A 51 11.57 -4.80 22.41
N TRP A 52 12.28 -3.80 22.88
CA TRP A 52 13.70 -3.90 23.20
C TRP A 52 13.92 -4.06 24.69
N GLU A 53 14.90 -4.86 25.06
CA GLU A 53 15.41 -4.98 26.43
C GLU A 53 16.92 -4.76 26.49
N PRO A 54 17.44 -4.44 27.68
CA PRO A 54 18.86 -4.51 27.94
C PRO A 54 19.40 -5.95 27.76
N ASP A 55 20.71 -6.08 27.56
CA ASP A 55 21.38 -7.38 27.74
C ASP A 55 21.59 -7.71 29.23
N GLY A 56 22.23 -8.85 29.50
CA GLY A 56 22.57 -9.26 30.87
C GLY A 56 23.58 -8.35 31.58
N ALA A 57 24.24 -7.42 30.87
CA ALA A 57 25.12 -6.40 31.44
C ALA A 57 24.40 -5.06 31.69
N GLY A 58 23.15 -4.93 31.25
CA GLY A 58 22.33 -3.72 31.39
C GLY A 58 22.47 -2.73 30.23
N ASP A 59 23.11 -3.10 29.13
CA ASP A 59 23.19 -2.25 27.94
C ASP A 59 21.87 -2.28 27.17
N ASP A 60 21.19 -1.13 27.05
CA ASP A 60 19.91 -1.00 26.36
C ASP A 60 19.97 -1.42 24.87
N TYR A 61 18.82 -1.84 24.33
CA TYR A 61 18.61 -2.17 22.92
C TYR A 61 19.53 -3.30 22.41
N ARG A 62 19.76 -4.32 23.25
CA ARG A 62 20.58 -5.49 22.89
C ARG A 62 19.77 -6.75 22.69
N THR A 63 18.57 -6.81 23.26
CA THR A 63 17.67 -7.96 23.13
C THR A 63 16.37 -7.51 22.47
N MET A 64 16.02 -8.11 21.33
CA MET A 64 14.71 -7.95 20.69
C MET A 64 13.78 -9.03 21.21
N VAL A 65 12.60 -8.65 21.69
CA VAL A 65 11.62 -9.57 22.27
C VAL A 65 10.30 -9.47 21.53
N THR A 66 9.77 -10.64 21.16
CA THR A 66 8.41 -10.81 20.66
C THR A 66 7.82 -12.07 21.29
N TYR A 67 6.75 -11.88 22.06
CA TYR A 67 5.80 -12.93 22.32
C TYR A 67 4.80 -12.87 21.18
N LYS A 68 4.72 -13.94 20.38
CA LYS A 68 3.75 -14.03 19.28
C LYS A 68 2.34 -14.26 19.85
N GLU A 69 1.86 -13.30 20.63
CA GLU A 69 0.58 -13.31 21.36
C GLU A 69 -0.61 -13.56 20.42
N THR A 70 -0.48 -13.15 19.15
CA THR A 70 -1.41 -13.49 18.07
C THR A 70 -1.53 -14.99 17.82
N HIS A 71 -0.41 -15.73 17.79
CA HIS A 71 -0.42 -17.19 17.66
C HIS A 71 -0.86 -17.90 18.94
N ASP A 72 -0.58 -17.31 20.11
CA ASP A 72 -0.95 -17.89 21.41
C ASP A 72 -2.39 -17.56 21.82
N HIS A 73 -3.09 -16.72 21.06
CA HIS A 73 -4.45 -16.24 21.33
C HIS A 73 -4.63 -15.65 22.74
N ALA A 74 -3.56 -15.09 23.31
CA ALA A 74 -3.54 -14.60 24.68
C ALA A 74 -2.44 -13.56 24.91
N LYS A 75 -2.70 -12.67 25.87
CA LYS A 75 -1.69 -11.77 26.45
C LYS A 75 -0.74 -12.60 27.31
N ILE A 76 0.46 -12.92 26.80
CA ILE A 76 1.44 -13.78 27.46
C ILE A 76 2.79 -13.11 27.70
N ASP A 77 3.06 -11.93 27.12
CA ASP A 77 4.24 -11.17 27.50
C ASP A 77 4.11 -10.79 28.99
N PRO A 78 5.13 -11.11 29.84
CA PRO A 78 5.10 -10.84 31.27
C PRO A 78 5.00 -9.35 31.61
N LYS A 79 5.29 -8.45 30.66
CA LYS A 79 4.98 -7.02 30.79
C LYS A 79 3.52 -6.79 30.41
N ALA A 80 2.70 -6.50 31.42
CA ALA A 80 1.25 -6.36 31.27
C ALA A 80 0.84 -5.20 30.36
N ASP A 81 1.66 -4.16 30.26
CA ASP A 81 1.47 -2.94 29.49
C ASP A 81 2.10 -2.99 28.08
N GLU A 82 2.83 -4.05 27.74
CA GLU A 82 3.42 -4.24 26.42
C GLU A 82 2.67 -5.30 25.62
N TRP A 83 2.34 -4.98 24.37
CA TRP A 83 1.80 -5.90 23.38
C TRP A 83 2.85 -6.23 22.33
N THR A 84 3.04 -7.51 21.98
CA THR A 84 4.02 -7.95 20.95
C THR A 84 3.48 -8.95 19.92
N GLY A 85 2.16 -9.02 19.70
CA GLY A 85 1.58 -9.76 18.58
C GLY A 85 1.69 -9.04 17.23
N THR A 86 0.90 -9.48 16.25
CA THR A 86 0.81 -8.76 14.96
C THR A 86 0.14 -7.41 15.16
N TRP A 87 0.58 -6.43 14.38
CA TRP A 87 0.08 -5.06 14.47
C TRP A 87 -1.41 -4.95 14.14
N ARG A 88 -1.93 -5.82 13.26
CA ARG A 88 -3.32 -5.87 12.83
C ARG A 88 -4.29 -6.58 13.78
N ASP A 89 -3.81 -7.28 14.80
CA ASP A 89 -4.66 -8.14 15.63
C ASP A 89 -5.63 -7.31 16.48
N GLY A 90 -6.91 -7.32 16.12
CA GLY A 90 -7.95 -6.56 16.83
C GLY A 90 -8.65 -7.34 17.94
N ARG A 91 -8.21 -8.57 18.25
CA ARG A 91 -8.92 -9.44 19.20
C ARG A 91 -8.82 -8.90 20.64
N PRO A 92 -9.79 -9.23 21.53
CA PRO A 92 -9.93 -8.57 22.84
C PRO A 92 -8.72 -8.66 23.79
N PHE A 93 -7.82 -9.62 23.56
CA PHE A 93 -6.62 -9.78 24.38
C PHE A 93 -5.46 -8.87 23.95
N ASN A 94 -5.56 -8.20 22.79
CA ASN A 94 -4.69 -7.08 22.46
C ASN A 94 -5.22 -5.81 23.15
N PRO A 95 -4.52 -5.29 24.19
CA PRO A 95 -4.99 -4.12 24.93
C PRO A 95 -4.88 -2.80 24.13
N GLU A 96 -4.17 -2.79 23.00
CA GLU A 96 -3.94 -1.60 22.18
C GLU A 96 -4.92 -1.48 21.00
N GLY A 97 -5.69 -2.54 20.74
CA GLY A 97 -6.50 -2.64 19.53
C GLY A 97 -5.68 -2.76 18.23
N PRO A 98 -6.37 -2.90 17.09
CA PRO A 98 -5.70 -3.09 15.80
C PRO A 98 -5.05 -1.80 15.33
N GLN A 99 -3.79 -1.90 14.92
CA GLN A 99 -3.02 -0.87 14.23
C GLN A 99 -2.41 -1.50 12.99
N PRO A 100 -3.20 -1.91 11.98
CA PRO A 100 -2.67 -2.64 10.84
C PRO A 100 -1.63 -1.83 10.05
N GLU A 101 -0.86 -2.57 9.27
CA GLU A 101 0.27 -2.14 8.46
C GLU A 101 -0.17 -1.13 7.40
N ASN A 102 -1.30 -1.41 6.75
CA ASN A 102 -1.85 -0.56 5.69
C ASN A 102 -2.20 0.85 6.15
N ALA A 103 -2.47 1.08 7.45
CA ALA A 103 -2.66 2.42 8.01
C ALA A 103 -1.41 3.32 7.86
N LEU A 104 -0.23 2.70 7.74
CA LEU A 104 1.04 3.39 7.49
C LEU A 104 1.50 3.19 6.05
N THR A 105 1.63 1.96 5.57
CA THR A 105 2.34 1.66 4.31
C THR A 105 1.43 1.70 3.09
N GLY A 106 0.11 1.62 3.30
CA GLY A 106 -0.90 1.56 2.24
C GLY A 106 -1.25 0.15 1.80
N THR A 107 -0.48 -0.87 2.20
CA THR A 107 -0.72 -2.28 1.88
C THR A 107 -0.70 -3.15 3.14
N ILE A 108 -1.33 -4.32 3.09
CA ILE A 108 -1.37 -5.28 4.18
C ILE A 108 -0.98 -6.67 3.69
N PHE A 109 -0.08 -7.33 4.42
CA PHE A 109 0.38 -8.67 4.06
C PHE A 109 -0.74 -9.70 4.01
N THR A 110 -0.87 -10.40 2.88
CA THR A 110 -1.90 -11.42 2.68
C THR A 110 -1.37 -12.70 2.03
N VAL A 111 -0.19 -12.69 1.41
CA VAL A 111 0.36 -13.87 0.72
C VAL A 111 1.67 -14.34 1.35
N ASN A 112 1.56 -15.37 2.17
CA ASN A 112 2.64 -15.99 2.91
C ASN A 112 3.23 -17.20 2.16
N ALA A 113 4.01 -16.95 1.10
CA ALA A 113 4.50 -18.06 0.30
C ALA A 113 5.67 -17.68 -0.58
N TRP A 114 6.69 -18.54 -0.64
CA TRP A 114 7.78 -18.41 -1.60
C TRP A 114 7.26 -18.42 -3.05
N ARG A 115 7.02 -17.21 -3.56
CA ARG A 115 6.40 -16.89 -4.84
C ARG A 115 7.42 -16.16 -5.70
N ASN A 116 7.24 -16.27 -7.01
CA ASN A 116 8.04 -15.55 -8.00
C ASN A 116 7.15 -15.14 -9.16
N ASP A 117 6.05 -14.45 -8.86
CA ASP A 117 5.12 -13.99 -9.87
C ASP A 117 5.64 -12.72 -10.55
N PRO A 118 5.25 -12.47 -11.81
CA PRO A 118 5.50 -11.18 -12.42
C PRO A 118 4.54 -10.13 -11.85
N LEU A 119 4.99 -8.89 -11.74
CA LEU A 119 4.11 -7.74 -11.58
C LEU A 119 3.48 -7.40 -12.94
N ILE A 120 2.17 -7.22 -12.98
CA ILE A 120 1.40 -6.86 -14.16
C ILE A 120 0.87 -5.43 -14.01
N VAL A 121 0.93 -4.65 -15.08
CA VAL A 121 0.37 -3.29 -15.13
C VAL A 121 -0.62 -3.19 -16.30
N PRO A 122 -1.93 -3.19 -16.02
CA PRO A 122 -2.95 -2.90 -17.03
C PRO A 122 -2.82 -1.48 -17.61
N ALA A 123 -3.25 -1.30 -18.85
CA ALA A 123 -3.21 -0.01 -19.55
C ALA A 123 -3.95 1.12 -18.82
N ASP A 124 -4.91 0.79 -17.96
CA ASP A 124 -5.63 1.80 -17.17
C ASP A 124 -4.64 2.62 -16.34
N TYR A 125 -3.58 2.03 -15.80
CA TYR A 125 -2.58 2.73 -14.98
C TYR A 125 -1.53 3.50 -15.80
N ALA A 126 -1.46 3.29 -17.12
CA ALA A 126 -0.40 3.80 -17.98
C ALA A 126 -0.25 5.33 -17.96
N ARG A 127 -1.36 6.05 -17.78
CA ARG A 127 -1.38 7.52 -17.76
C ARG A 127 -0.89 8.12 -16.45
N LEU A 128 -0.77 7.34 -15.38
CA LEU A 128 -0.32 7.84 -14.09
C LEU A 128 1.16 8.20 -14.17
N ARG A 129 1.51 9.37 -13.62
CA ARG A 129 2.86 9.92 -13.70
C ARG A 129 3.93 8.99 -13.14
N PHE A 130 3.61 8.07 -12.23
CA PHE A 130 4.53 7.04 -11.74
C PHE A 130 5.22 6.28 -12.90
N TRP A 131 4.48 6.03 -13.99
CA TRP A 131 4.95 5.29 -15.16
C TRP A 131 5.53 6.17 -16.29
N ARG A 132 5.67 7.49 -16.10
CA ARG A 132 6.26 8.37 -17.13
C ARG A 132 7.65 7.88 -17.55
N ASN A 133 8.05 8.13 -18.79
CA ASN A 133 9.35 7.68 -19.32
C ASN A 133 9.57 6.14 -19.36
N THR A 134 8.54 5.33 -19.13
CA THR A 134 8.62 3.86 -19.23
C THR A 134 7.88 3.34 -20.47
N GLU A 135 7.99 2.04 -20.78
CA GLU A 135 7.15 1.42 -21.81
C GLU A 135 5.69 1.28 -21.35
N VAL A 136 5.44 1.24 -20.04
CA VAL A 136 4.08 1.21 -19.47
C VAL A 136 3.28 2.43 -19.88
N ALA A 137 3.90 3.62 -19.90
CA ALA A 137 3.25 4.86 -20.33
C ALA A 137 2.77 4.84 -21.80
N LYS A 138 3.17 3.86 -22.60
CA LYS A 138 2.79 3.73 -24.02
C LYS A 138 1.66 2.72 -24.25
N LEU A 139 1.22 2.02 -23.20
CA LEU A 139 0.15 1.04 -23.30
C LEU A 139 -1.14 1.68 -23.84
N GLN A 140 -1.78 0.98 -24.75
CA GLN A 140 -3.09 1.30 -25.31
C GLN A 140 -4.20 0.55 -24.54
N PRO A 141 -5.46 1.02 -24.57
CA PRO A 141 -6.57 0.34 -23.90
C PRO A 141 -6.62 -1.17 -24.21
N GLY A 142 -6.77 -1.99 -23.17
CA GLY A 142 -6.78 -3.45 -23.26
C GLY A 142 -5.39 -4.12 -23.29
N GLN A 143 -4.29 -3.36 -23.34
CA GLN A 143 -2.94 -3.89 -23.18
C GLN A 143 -2.55 -4.04 -21.70
N ARG A 144 -1.48 -4.80 -21.46
CA ARG A 144 -0.82 -4.92 -20.15
C ARG A 144 0.68 -5.05 -20.34
N ALA A 145 1.45 -4.44 -19.44
CA ALA A 145 2.86 -4.74 -19.29
C ALA A 145 3.04 -5.88 -18.29
N ILE A 146 4.00 -6.76 -18.55
CA ILE A 146 4.37 -7.87 -17.67
C ILE A 146 5.83 -7.62 -17.32
N MET A 147 6.09 -7.33 -16.05
CA MET A 147 7.42 -7.06 -15.52
C MET A 147 8.20 -8.36 -15.27
N LEU A 148 9.45 -8.20 -14.86
CA LEU A 148 10.29 -9.29 -14.35
C LEU A 148 9.50 -10.26 -13.46
N ARG A 149 9.58 -11.55 -13.82
CA ARG A 149 9.11 -12.65 -12.96
C ARG A 149 9.93 -12.63 -11.67
N GLY A 150 9.31 -12.83 -10.51
CA GLY A 150 10.03 -12.71 -9.23
C GLY A 150 10.00 -11.30 -8.66
N LEU A 151 9.30 -10.36 -9.30
CA LEU A 151 9.08 -9.05 -8.71
C LEU A 151 7.96 -9.08 -7.66
N LEU A 152 6.94 -9.93 -7.85
CA LEU A 152 5.95 -10.25 -6.82
C LEU A 152 6.33 -11.56 -6.15
N GLY A 153 7.02 -11.46 -5.03
CA GLY A 153 7.42 -12.68 -4.36
C GLY A 153 8.23 -12.54 -3.09
N HIS A 154 8.73 -13.71 -2.70
CA HIS A 154 8.81 -14.21 -1.33
C HIS A 154 7.54 -14.03 -0.50
N GLU A 155 7.10 -12.81 -0.26
CA GLU A 155 5.87 -12.46 0.45
C GLU A 155 5.37 -11.13 -0.11
N TRP A 156 4.05 -10.96 -0.17
CA TRP A 156 3.46 -9.75 -0.73
C TRP A 156 2.08 -9.42 -0.16
N ASP A 157 1.67 -8.20 -0.45
CA ASP A 157 0.58 -7.50 0.22
C ASP A 157 -0.54 -7.10 -0.74
N GLU A 158 -1.69 -6.72 -0.18
CA GLU A 158 -2.83 -6.20 -0.92
C GLU A 158 -3.29 -4.83 -0.40
N ASP A 159 -4.04 -4.11 -1.24
CA ASP A 159 -4.84 -2.94 -0.85
C ASP A 159 -6.29 -3.36 -0.56
N ILE A 160 -6.58 -3.71 0.70
CA ILE A 160 -7.91 -4.15 1.14
C ILE A 160 -8.70 -3.04 1.84
N ASP A 161 -10.02 -3.03 1.64
CA ASP A 161 -10.95 -2.12 2.33
C ASP A 161 -11.32 -2.62 3.74
N ASN A 162 -10.37 -2.49 4.67
CA ASN A 162 -10.54 -2.89 6.08
C ASN A 162 -10.87 -1.73 7.02
N GLY A 163 -11.19 -0.55 6.49
CA GLY A 163 -11.43 0.68 7.27
C GLY A 163 -10.16 1.38 7.79
N PHE A 164 -8.96 0.89 7.45
CA PHE A 164 -7.69 1.51 7.81
C PHE A 164 -6.90 2.04 6.60
N ARG A 165 -7.48 1.99 5.38
CA ARG A 165 -6.86 2.57 4.18
C ARG A 165 -6.59 4.08 4.39
N PRO A 166 -5.37 4.57 4.11
CA PRO A 166 -5.07 5.99 4.15
C PRO A 166 -5.96 6.78 3.20
N ALA A 167 -6.35 7.98 3.61
CA ALA A 167 -7.20 8.85 2.80
C ALA A 167 -6.57 9.16 1.43
N GLY A 168 -7.33 8.96 0.36
CA GLY A 168 -6.85 9.23 -1.00
C GLY A 168 -5.79 8.26 -1.48
N LEU A 169 -5.72 7.04 -0.93
CA LEU A 169 -4.85 6.00 -1.45
C LEU A 169 -5.31 5.58 -2.85
N PHE A 170 -4.36 5.57 -3.78
CA PHE A 170 -4.58 5.13 -5.15
C PHE A 170 -3.58 4.05 -5.57
N ARG A 171 -4.01 3.26 -6.55
CA ARG A 171 -3.30 2.10 -7.08
C ARG A 171 -2.51 2.49 -8.32
N LEU A 172 -1.36 1.87 -8.52
CA LEU A 172 -0.43 2.14 -9.62
C LEU A 172 -0.24 0.92 -10.53
N SER A 173 -0.65 -0.27 -10.10
CA SER A 173 -0.60 -1.52 -10.87
C SER A 173 -1.73 -2.43 -10.40
N GLU A 174 -1.95 -3.56 -11.06
CA GLU A 174 -2.89 -4.58 -10.59
C GLU A 174 -2.49 -5.96 -11.09
N THR A 175 -2.32 -6.91 -10.17
CA THR A 175 -2.00 -8.31 -10.49
C THR A 175 -2.80 -9.26 -9.62
N THR A 176 -3.70 -10.03 -10.22
CA THR A 176 -4.43 -11.10 -9.52
C THR A 176 -3.75 -12.45 -9.73
N VAL A 177 -3.55 -13.18 -8.64
CA VAL A 177 -2.97 -14.53 -8.62
C VAL A 177 -3.89 -15.47 -7.84
N ASP A 178 -4.28 -16.57 -8.47
CA ASP A 178 -5.09 -17.63 -7.86
C ASP A 178 -4.23 -18.70 -7.18
N ASN A 179 -4.84 -19.42 -6.24
CA ASN A 179 -4.24 -20.55 -5.52
C ASN A 179 -2.95 -20.17 -4.77
N VAL A 180 -2.96 -19.00 -4.14
CA VAL A 180 -1.88 -18.56 -3.26
C VAL A 180 -2.17 -18.99 -1.81
N PRO A 181 -1.14 -19.28 -0.99
CA PRO A 181 -1.30 -19.38 0.46
C PRO A 181 -1.68 -18.01 1.02
N TYR A 182 -2.99 -17.84 1.22
CA TYR A 182 -3.66 -16.61 1.56
C TYR A 182 -3.97 -16.57 3.06
N MET A 183 -3.58 -15.48 3.71
CA MET A 183 -3.80 -15.22 5.13
C MET A 183 -5.30 -15.17 5.46
N GLN A 184 -5.75 -16.07 6.33
CA GLN A 184 -7.16 -16.23 6.71
C GLN A 184 -7.51 -15.48 8.01
N ASP A 185 -6.51 -15.10 8.79
CA ASP A 185 -6.71 -14.50 10.10
C ASP A 185 -5.75 -13.33 10.38
N HIS A 186 -5.43 -13.09 11.65
CA HIS A 186 -4.57 -12.00 12.08
C HIS A 186 -3.08 -12.30 11.92
N GLY A 187 -2.69 -13.47 11.43
CA GLY A 187 -1.28 -13.78 11.14
C GLY A 187 -0.83 -15.21 11.35
N SER A 188 -1.73 -16.18 11.57
CA SER A 188 -1.40 -17.56 12.00
C SER A 188 -1.87 -18.65 11.04
N ILE A 189 -2.90 -18.38 10.24
CA ILE A 189 -3.54 -19.40 9.41
C ILE A 189 -3.54 -18.91 7.96
N ASP A 190 -2.97 -19.73 7.08
CA ASP A 190 -3.03 -19.56 5.64
C ASP A 190 -3.80 -20.72 5.00
N ASP A 191 -4.60 -20.43 3.98
CA ASP A 191 -5.27 -21.42 3.13
C ASP A 191 -5.26 -20.95 1.67
N SER A 192 -5.58 -21.83 0.73
CA SER A 192 -5.64 -21.49 -0.70
C SER A 192 -6.67 -20.39 -0.96
N GLY A 193 -6.22 -19.29 -1.55
CA GLY A 193 -7.08 -18.17 -1.95
C GLY A 193 -6.64 -17.52 -3.25
N THR A 194 -7.34 -16.43 -3.58
CA THR A 194 -6.98 -15.52 -4.68
C THR A 194 -6.65 -14.18 -4.07
N ALA A 195 -5.51 -13.61 -4.43
CA ALA A 195 -5.09 -12.28 -4.00
C ALA A 195 -4.83 -11.37 -5.20
N THR A 196 -5.08 -10.07 -5.03
CA THR A 196 -4.87 -9.01 -6.01
C THR A 196 -3.91 -7.96 -5.48
N HIS A 197 -2.65 -8.03 -5.92
CA HIS A 197 -1.60 -7.07 -5.58
C HIS A 197 -1.79 -5.74 -6.31
N HIS A 198 -1.49 -4.65 -5.61
CA HIS A 198 -1.35 -3.30 -6.17
C HIS A 198 -0.10 -2.63 -5.60
N LEU A 199 0.67 -1.95 -6.45
CA LEU A 199 1.51 -0.85 -5.99
C LEU A 199 0.60 0.29 -5.52
N THR A 200 0.89 0.92 -4.38
CA THR A 200 0.04 1.96 -3.81
C THR A 200 0.81 3.26 -3.56
N MET A 201 0.09 4.37 -3.63
CA MET A 201 0.58 5.68 -3.21
C MET A 201 -0.53 6.49 -2.54
N TYR A 202 -0.16 7.27 -1.53
CA TYR A 202 -1.02 8.32 -0.98
C TYR A 202 -0.20 9.54 -0.55
N ARG A 203 -0.88 10.67 -0.39
CA ARG A 203 -0.28 11.90 0.16
C ARG A 203 -0.87 12.17 1.54
N HIS A 204 -0.02 12.17 2.55
CA HIS A 204 -0.38 12.56 3.91
C HIS A 204 -0.69 14.06 3.98
N GLU A 205 -1.48 14.49 4.97
CA GLU A 205 -1.89 15.90 5.15
C GLU A 205 -0.71 16.88 5.26
N SER A 206 0.44 16.40 5.73
CA SER A 206 1.72 17.13 5.78
C SER A 206 2.34 17.43 4.42
N GLY A 207 1.82 16.84 3.34
CA GLY A 207 2.40 16.86 2.00
C GLY A 207 3.33 15.68 1.67
N ALA A 208 3.77 14.90 2.68
CA ALA A 208 4.56 13.68 2.46
C ALA A 208 3.82 12.67 1.58
N LEU A 209 4.49 12.22 0.53
CA LEU A 209 4.11 11.04 -0.23
C LEU A 209 4.56 9.77 0.50
N VAL A 210 3.70 8.76 0.48
CA VAL A 210 4.01 7.41 0.95
C VAL A 210 3.73 6.43 -0.17
N PHE A 211 4.73 5.63 -0.52
CA PHE A 211 4.65 4.59 -1.53
C PHE A 211 4.81 3.21 -0.89
N GLY A 212 3.92 2.28 -1.24
CA GLY A 212 3.99 0.87 -0.86
C GLY A 212 4.20 0.00 -2.10
N ALA A 213 5.32 -0.72 -2.14
CA ALA A 213 5.58 -1.73 -3.17
C ALA A 213 4.75 -3.00 -2.94
N GLY A 214 4.43 -3.31 -1.68
CA GLY A 214 3.68 -4.51 -1.29
C GLY A 214 4.34 -5.81 -1.74
N THR A 215 5.67 -5.86 -1.82
CA THR A 215 6.42 -7.07 -2.16
C THR A 215 7.86 -7.01 -1.67
N VAL A 216 8.34 -8.10 -1.07
CA VAL A 216 9.71 -8.23 -0.54
C VAL A 216 10.76 -8.07 -1.65
N GLN A 217 10.44 -8.50 -2.86
CA GLN A 217 11.39 -8.60 -3.96
C GLN A 217 11.46 -7.36 -4.87
N TRP A 218 10.96 -6.19 -4.44
CA TRP A 218 11.05 -4.96 -5.24
C TRP A 218 12.47 -4.66 -5.73
N SER A 219 13.47 -4.92 -4.88
CA SER A 219 14.90 -4.72 -5.20
C SER A 219 15.39 -5.56 -6.38
N TRP A 220 14.77 -6.70 -6.67
CA TRP A 220 15.12 -7.56 -7.81
C TRP A 220 14.77 -6.91 -9.14
N GLY A 221 13.80 -6.00 -9.16
CA GLY A 221 13.53 -5.16 -10.32
C GLY A 221 14.57 -4.04 -10.51
N LEU A 222 15.35 -3.71 -9.49
CA LEU A 222 16.35 -2.64 -9.52
C LEU A 222 17.75 -3.14 -9.89
N ASP A 223 18.09 -4.37 -9.50
CA ASP A 223 19.39 -5.00 -9.77
C ASP A 223 19.23 -6.51 -10.05
N GLY A 224 20.07 -7.05 -10.93
CA GLY A 224 20.11 -8.49 -11.22
C GLY A 224 20.97 -9.31 -10.25
N HIS A 225 21.67 -8.63 -9.32
CA HIS A 225 22.45 -9.25 -8.27
C HIS A 225 21.61 -9.46 -7.01
N HIS A 226 21.13 -10.69 -6.81
CA HIS A 226 20.33 -11.06 -5.64
C HIS A 226 20.62 -12.50 -5.18
N ASP A 227 20.07 -12.91 -4.05
CA ASP A 227 20.44 -14.10 -3.28
C ASP A 227 20.13 -15.43 -3.97
N THR A 228 19.17 -15.48 -4.90
CA THR A 228 18.86 -16.68 -5.70
C THR A 228 18.34 -16.33 -7.09
N GLU A 229 18.70 -17.10 -8.11
CA GLU A 229 18.09 -16.94 -9.44
C GLU A 229 16.57 -17.11 -9.36
N THR A 230 15.81 -16.22 -10.03
CA THR A 230 14.35 -16.26 -10.06
C THR A 230 13.84 -17.66 -10.40
N GLY A 231 12.98 -18.21 -9.52
CA GLY A 231 12.35 -19.52 -9.73
C GLY A 231 13.16 -20.73 -9.25
N VAL A 232 14.30 -20.54 -8.59
CA VAL A 232 15.05 -21.63 -7.92
C VAL A 232 14.60 -21.77 -6.46
N PRO A 233 14.00 -22.91 -6.04
CA PRO A 233 13.54 -23.13 -4.66
C PRO A 233 14.61 -22.90 -3.60
N PRO A 234 14.26 -22.33 -2.43
CA PRO A 234 15.21 -22.04 -1.37
C PRO A 234 15.92 -23.31 -0.87
N GLU A 235 15.32 -24.49 -1.03
CA GLU A 235 15.95 -25.77 -0.70
C GLU A 235 17.08 -26.15 -1.67
N ARG A 236 17.16 -25.49 -2.83
CA ARG A 236 18.28 -25.56 -3.78
C ARG A 236 19.19 -24.33 -3.71
N ALA A 237 18.88 -23.34 -2.88
CA ALA A 237 19.82 -22.29 -2.52
C ALA A 237 20.95 -22.96 -1.72
N ASN A 238 22.17 -22.84 -2.22
CA ASN A 238 23.32 -23.58 -1.73
C ASN A 238 23.54 -23.31 -0.23
N ALA A 239 23.88 -24.34 0.55
CA ALA A 239 23.99 -24.29 2.02
C ALA A 239 25.03 -23.30 2.59
N ASP A 240 25.78 -22.63 1.72
CA ASP A 240 26.88 -21.73 2.05
C ASP A 240 26.52 -20.23 1.94
N SER A 241 25.32 -19.86 1.44
CA SER A 241 24.92 -18.44 1.24
C SER A 241 25.95 -17.61 0.46
N THR A 242 26.79 -18.25 -0.38
CA THR A 242 27.96 -17.58 -0.99
C THR A 242 27.73 -17.02 -2.39
N ARG A 243 26.56 -17.20 -2.99
CA ARG A 243 26.29 -16.67 -4.32
C ARG A 243 25.11 -15.71 -4.31
N VAL A 244 25.44 -14.43 -4.39
CA VAL A 244 24.66 -13.50 -5.19
C VAL A 244 24.58 -14.11 -6.60
N GLY A 245 23.42 -14.68 -6.94
CA GLY A 245 23.10 -15.06 -8.31
C GLY A 245 23.06 -13.83 -9.20
N VAL A 246 23.36 -14.01 -10.49
CA VAL A 246 23.10 -12.97 -11.49
C VAL A 246 21.90 -13.42 -12.29
N ASP A 247 20.75 -12.81 -12.02
CA ASP A 247 19.58 -13.02 -12.84
C ASP A 247 19.73 -12.25 -14.15
N VAL A 248 19.95 -13.00 -15.22
CA VAL A 248 20.19 -12.46 -16.57
C VAL A 248 18.96 -11.80 -17.19
N VAL A 249 17.76 -12.00 -16.64
CA VAL A 249 16.54 -11.30 -17.09
C VAL A 249 16.23 -10.06 -16.25
N ALA A 250 16.99 -9.82 -15.18
CA ALA A 250 16.95 -8.62 -14.37
C ALA A 250 18.13 -7.67 -14.72
N PRO A 251 18.08 -6.38 -14.34
CA PRO A 251 16.96 -5.67 -13.73
C PRO A 251 15.83 -5.33 -14.72
N ASP A 252 14.68 -4.89 -14.21
CA ASP A 252 13.57 -4.40 -15.03
C ASP A 252 13.67 -2.88 -15.23
N ARG A 253 13.85 -2.46 -16.48
CA ARG A 253 14.01 -1.03 -16.82
C ARG A 253 12.78 -0.20 -16.45
N ASN A 254 11.56 -0.74 -16.54
CA ASN A 254 10.37 0.01 -16.16
C ASN A 254 10.34 0.28 -14.66
N ILE A 255 10.79 -0.68 -13.85
CA ILE A 255 10.87 -0.56 -12.38
C ILE A 255 11.98 0.41 -11.97
N GLN A 256 13.15 0.31 -12.60
CA GLN A 256 14.23 1.27 -12.40
C GLN A 256 13.77 2.70 -12.70
N GLN A 257 13.15 2.92 -13.87
CA GLN A 257 12.70 4.25 -14.26
C GLN A 257 11.51 4.74 -13.40
N ALA A 258 10.57 3.87 -13.03
CA ALA A 258 9.48 4.21 -12.12
C ALA A 258 9.99 4.60 -10.71
N THR A 259 11.08 3.99 -10.25
CA THR A 259 11.74 4.38 -8.99
C THR A 259 12.39 5.75 -9.09
N VAL A 260 13.01 6.09 -10.24
CA VAL A 260 13.52 7.45 -10.50
C VAL A 260 12.38 8.48 -10.52
N ASN A 261 11.24 8.12 -11.11
CA ASN A 261 10.05 8.97 -11.16
C ASN A 261 9.48 9.23 -9.76
N LEU A 262 9.35 8.18 -8.94
CA LEU A 262 8.92 8.25 -7.54
C LEU A 262 9.82 9.18 -6.74
N PHE A 263 11.13 9.00 -6.84
CA PHE A 263 12.12 9.83 -6.18
C PHE A 263 12.00 11.30 -6.57
N ALA A 264 11.78 11.58 -7.86
CA ALA A 264 11.56 12.94 -8.32
C ALA A 264 10.34 13.59 -7.65
N ASP A 265 9.22 12.87 -7.55
CA ASP A 265 8.00 13.36 -6.89
C ASP A 265 8.17 13.49 -5.36
N MET A 266 9.12 12.76 -4.78
CA MET A 266 9.58 12.88 -3.39
C MET A 266 10.70 13.92 -3.18
N GLY A 267 11.02 14.72 -4.21
CA GLY A 267 12.00 15.81 -4.11
C GLY A 267 13.45 15.35 -3.96
N VAL A 268 13.76 14.12 -4.38
CA VAL A 268 15.12 13.55 -4.42
C VAL A 268 15.45 13.02 -5.82
N GLN A 269 16.75 12.91 -6.13
CA GLN A 269 17.23 12.36 -7.41
C GLN A 269 18.47 11.52 -7.17
N PRO A 270 18.67 10.41 -7.90
CA PRO A 270 19.96 9.73 -7.92
C PRO A 270 21.05 10.68 -8.42
N ALA A 271 22.20 10.71 -7.73
CA ALA A 271 23.33 11.54 -8.14
C ALA A 271 23.93 11.07 -9.47
N THR A 272 23.88 9.76 -9.73
CA THR A 272 24.29 9.13 -10.97
C THR A 272 23.18 8.19 -11.42
N LEU A 273 22.70 8.36 -12.64
CA LEU A 273 21.75 7.46 -13.27
C LEU A 273 22.48 6.42 -14.13
N GLN A 274 21.92 5.22 -14.21
CA GLN A 274 22.28 4.24 -15.22
C GLN A 274 22.07 4.86 -16.62
N ALA A 275 22.92 4.50 -17.59
CA ALA A 275 23.01 5.19 -18.88
C ALA A 275 21.69 5.27 -19.67
N ASP A 276 20.78 4.32 -19.43
CA ASP A 276 19.51 4.18 -20.13
C ASP A 276 18.30 4.72 -19.34
N LEU A 277 18.53 5.33 -18.17
CA LEU A 277 17.49 6.01 -17.40
C LEU A 277 17.55 7.52 -17.65
N VAL A 278 16.39 8.16 -17.52
CA VAL A 278 16.27 9.62 -17.66
C VAL A 278 15.92 10.26 -16.32
N PRO A 279 16.50 11.44 -15.99
CA PRO A 279 16.04 12.22 -14.86
C PRO A 279 14.56 12.56 -14.99
N ALA A 280 13.86 12.61 -13.86
CA ALA A 280 12.47 13.03 -13.80
C ALA A 280 12.33 14.32 -12.99
N THR A 281 11.19 14.99 -13.12
CA THR A 281 10.85 16.18 -12.32
C THR A 281 9.69 15.86 -11.39
N ALA A 282 9.63 16.54 -10.24
CA ALA A 282 8.48 16.50 -9.36
C ALA A 282 7.24 17.04 -10.08
N SER A 283 6.05 16.58 -9.68
CA SER A 283 4.80 17.21 -10.08
C SER A 283 4.75 18.68 -9.71
N THR A 284 4.24 19.50 -10.62
CA THR A 284 3.88 20.90 -10.38
C THR A 284 2.38 21.07 -10.13
N ASP A 285 1.63 19.97 -10.22
CA ASP A 285 0.20 19.94 -9.96
C ASP A 285 -0.06 19.92 -8.46
N HIS A 286 -0.80 20.92 -8.00
CA HIS A 286 -1.21 21.12 -6.61
C HIS A 286 -2.72 21.32 -6.49
N THR A 287 -3.47 21.16 -7.59
CA THR A 287 -4.90 21.42 -7.67
C THR A 287 -5.64 20.10 -7.55
N PRO A 288 -6.42 19.87 -6.47
CA PRO A 288 -7.17 18.63 -6.36
C PRO A 288 -8.21 18.45 -7.48
N PRO A 289 -8.54 17.20 -7.85
CA PRO A 289 -9.62 16.90 -8.77
C PRO A 289 -10.98 17.28 -8.17
N ARG A 290 -12.02 17.21 -8.99
CA ARG A 290 -13.41 17.37 -8.58
C ARG A 290 -14.20 16.12 -8.90
N SER A 291 -15.03 15.65 -7.97
CA SER A 291 -15.94 14.53 -8.18
C SER A 291 -17.40 14.92 -7.97
N MET A 292 -18.29 14.15 -8.58
CA MET A 292 -19.74 14.37 -8.48
C MET A 292 -20.47 13.04 -8.58
N ILE A 293 -21.47 12.85 -7.71
CA ILE A 293 -22.41 11.74 -7.78
C ILE A 293 -23.49 12.06 -8.80
N THR A 294 -23.70 11.18 -9.78
CA THR A 294 -24.72 11.34 -10.84
C THR A 294 -25.92 10.43 -10.65
N ALA A 295 -25.75 9.31 -9.95
CA ALA A 295 -26.85 8.42 -9.57
C ALA A 295 -26.56 7.81 -8.18
N PRO A 296 -27.59 7.60 -7.34
CA PRO A 296 -29.00 7.98 -7.54
C PRO A 296 -29.22 9.50 -7.46
N ALA A 297 -30.41 9.97 -7.84
CA ALA A 297 -30.76 11.39 -7.76
C ALA A 297 -30.86 11.86 -6.30
N ALA A 298 -30.54 13.13 -6.04
CA ALA A 298 -30.69 13.72 -4.71
C ALA A 298 -32.14 13.64 -4.21
N GLY A 299 -32.30 13.19 -2.96
CA GLY A 299 -33.60 12.95 -2.34
C GLY A 299 -34.29 11.66 -2.78
N ALA A 300 -33.61 10.77 -3.51
CA ALA A 300 -34.18 9.48 -3.88
C ALA A 300 -34.56 8.64 -2.65
N THR A 301 -35.69 7.95 -2.76
CA THR A 301 -36.08 6.87 -1.85
C THR A 301 -35.85 5.54 -2.54
N LEU A 302 -35.02 4.69 -1.96
CA LEU A 302 -34.58 3.42 -2.53
C LEU A 302 -34.98 2.25 -1.62
N PRO A 303 -35.23 1.05 -2.20
CA PRO A 303 -35.45 -0.14 -1.39
C PRO A 303 -34.16 -0.57 -0.68
N PRO A 304 -34.27 -1.27 0.47
CA PRO A 304 -33.11 -1.91 1.10
C PRO A 304 -32.52 -2.99 0.20
N GLY A 305 -31.25 -3.32 0.42
CA GLY A 305 -30.50 -4.31 -0.36
C GLY A 305 -29.34 -3.68 -1.13
N THR A 306 -29.22 -3.97 -2.42
CA THR A 306 -28.07 -3.49 -3.22
C THR A 306 -28.40 -2.16 -3.88
N ILE A 307 -27.61 -1.14 -3.57
CA ILE A 307 -27.71 0.20 -4.19
C ILE A 307 -26.44 0.45 -4.99
N VAL A 308 -26.59 0.82 -6.25
CA VAL A 308 -25.48 1.25 -7.10
C VAL A 308 -25.41 2.77 -7.09
N ILE A 309 -24.25 3.30 -6.76
CA ILE A 309 -23.94 4.72 -6.77
C ILE A 309 -22.93 4.95 -7.89
N GLU A 310 -23.19 5.93 -8.75
CA GLU A 310 -22.36 6.23 -9.91
C GLU A 310 -22.04 7.72 -9.93
N GLY A 311 -20.91 8.05 -10.53
CA GLY A 311 -20.52 9.42 -10.68
C GLY A 311 -19.39 9.64 -11.67
N THR A 312 -18.92 10.87 -11.67
CA THR A 312 -17.79 11.30 -12.50
C THR A 312 -16.73 11.99 -11.65
N ALA A 313 -15.51 12.03 -12.16
CA ALA A 313 -14.41 12.81 -11.61
C ALA A 313 -13.59 13.42 -12.74
N GLN A 314 -13.03 14.60 -12.50
CA GLN A 314 -12.19 15.30 -13.44
C GLN A 314 -11.02 15.96 -12.72
N ASP A 315 -9.86 15.89 -13.35
CA ASP A 315 -8.69 16.68 -13.00
C ASP A 315 -8.31 17.60 -14.16
N ASP A 316 -7.91 18.84 -13.87
CA ASP A 316 -7.58 19.85 -14.88
C ASP A 316 -6.07 19.92 -15.18
N GLU A 317 -5.21 19.52 -14.23
CA GLU A 317 -3.74 19.65 -14.30
C GLU A 317 -2.99 18.29 -14.29
N GLY A 318 -3.69 17.22 -13.91
CA GLY A 318 -3.20 15.86 -13.77
C GLY A 318 -4.17 14.80 -14.30
N VAL A 319 -4.17 13.63 -13.66
CA VAL A 319 -5.02 12.48 -14.01
C VAL A 319 -5.71 12.01 -12.74
N VAL A 320 -7.02 11.79 -12.79
CA VAL A 320 -7.75 11.16 -11.68
C VAL A 320 -7.18 9.75 -11.45
N ALA A 321 -6.66 9.50 -10.25
CA ALA A 321 -6.02 8.24 -9.89
C ALA A 321 -6.95 7.30 -9.12
N ALA A 322 -7.83 7.83 -8.28
CA ALA A 322 -8.88 7.07 -7.60
C ALA A 322 -10.05 7.95 -7.17
N VAL A 323 -11.16 7.30 -6.84
CA VAL A 323 -12.33 7.92 -6.20
C VAL A 323 -12.70 7.13 -4.95
N GLU A 324 -13.06 7.82 -3.88
CA GLU A 324 -13.56 7.23 -2.65
C GLU A 324 -14.98 7.71 -2.37
N LEU A 325 -15.79 6.84 -1.79
CA LEU A 325 -17.16 7.11 -1.37
C LEU A 325 -17.30 6.92 0.15
N SER A 326 -18.07 7.77 0.79
CA SER A 326 -18.53 7.59 2.17
C SER A 326 -20.06 7.57 2.21
N LEU A 327 -20.61 6.66 3.01
CA LEU A 327 -22.05 6.49 3.22
C LEU A 327 -22.55 7.17 4.51
N ASP A 328 -21.64 7.78 5.28
CA ASP A 328 -21.89 8.28 6.64
C ASP A 328 -21.39 9.72 6.85
N GLY A 329 -21.45 10.55 5.81
CA GLY A 329 -21.07 11.97 5.87
C GLY A 329 -19.57 12.23 5.95
N GLY A 330 -18.75 11.26 5.51
CA GLY A 330 -17.29 11.38 5.45
C GLY A 330 -16.55 10.80 6.66
N ASN A 331 -17.22 9.99 7.50
CA ASN A 331 -16.57 9.34 8.64
C ASN A 331 -15.80 8.08 8.22
N ARG A 332 -16.34 7.30 7.29
CA ARG A 332 -15.70 6.12 6.69
C ARG A 332 -15.70 6.23 5.17
N TRP A 333 -14.57 5.89 4.56
CA TRP A 333 -14.34 6.01 3.13
C TRP A 333 -13.98 4.65 2.54
N HIS A 334 -14.55 4.37 1.39
CA HIS A 334 -14.41 3.12 0.64
C HIS A 334 -13.95 3.44 -0.78
N PRO A 335 -13.04 2.64 -1.37
CA PRO A 335 -12.65 2.84 -2.76
C PRO A 335 -13.83 2.56 -3.70
N ALA A 336 -14.02 3.41 -4.71
CA ALA A 336 -14.91 3.14 -5.83
C ALA A 336 -14.19 2.41 -6.96
N GLU A 337 -14.94 1.70 -7.79
CA GLU A 337 -14.46 1.12 -9.05
C GLU A 337 -14.40 2.22 -10.12
N GLY A 338 -13.32 2.27 -10.89
CA GLY A 338 -13.15 3.27 -11.95
C GLY A 338 -12.54 4.59 -11.46
N ARG A 339 -12.54 5.60 -12.34
CA ARG A 339 -11.88 6.90 -12.13
C ARG A 339 -12.73 8.05 -12.65
N GLU A 340 -12.50 8.49 -13.90
CA GLU A 340 -13.25 9.59 -14.50
C GLU A 340 -14.74 9.31 -14.60
N SER A 341 -15.08 8.04 -14.86
CA SER A 341 -16.39 7.45 -14.58
C SER A 341 -16.19 6.39 -13.51
N TRP A 342 -16.95 6.47 -12.43
CA TRP A 342 -16.78 5.59 -11.28
C TRP A 342 -18.11 5.02 -10.80
N ARG A 343 -18.03 3.89 -10.12
CA ARG A 343 -19.16 3.14 -9.57
C ARG A 343 -18.82 2.59 -8.19
N PHE A 344 -19.79 2.62 -7.29
CA PHE A 344 -19.72 1.97 -5.98
C PHE A 344 -20.96 1.11 -5.78
N VAL A 345 -20.75 -0.16 -5.42
CA VAL A 345 -21.82 -1.10 -5.11
C VAL A 345 -21.97 -1.17 -3.60
N TRP A 346 -23.03 -0.58 -3.08
CA TRP A 346 -23.39 -0.69 -1.68
C TRP A 346 -24.26 -1.92 -1.47
N GLU A 347 -23.66 -2.97 -0.92
CA GLU A 347 -24.38 -4.18 -0.52
C GLU A 347 -24.98 -4.04 0.88
N GLY A 348 -26.17 -4.62 1.09
CA GLY A 348 -26.81 -4.67 2.40
C GLY A 348 -27.23 -3.29 2.94
N ALA A 349 -27.71 -2.39 2.08
CA ALA A 349 -28.28 -1.12 2.50
C ALA A 349 -29.53 -1.35 3.37
N GLU A 350 -29.48 -0.88 4.61
CA GLU A 350 -30.57 -0.97 5.58
C GLU A 350 -31.47 0.28 5.54
N PRO A 351 -32.73 0.19 6.02
CA PRO A 351 -33.59 1.36 6.12
C PRO A 351 -32.99 2.49 6.97
N GLY A 352 -33.01 3.72 6.45
CA GLY A 352 -32.38 4.85 7.12
C GLY A 352 -32.27 6.09 6.22
N SER A 353 -31.79 7.19 6.80
CA SER A 353 -31.38 8.38 6.05
C SER A 353 -29.87 8.41 5.98
N TYR A 354 -29.34 8.63 4.77
CA TYR A 354 -27.90 8.55 4.50
C TYR A 354 -27.40 9.83 3.85
N GLU A 355 -26.25 10.29 4.35
CA GLU A 355 -25.46 11.36 3.76
C GLU A 355 -24.29 10.73 3.01
N ILE A 356 -24.41 10.68 1.68
CA ILE A 356 -23.40 10.10 0.81
C ILE A 356 -22.50 11.21 0.26
N VAL A 357 -21.19 11.03 0.36
CA VAL A 357 -20.20 11.96 -0.17
C VAL A 357 -19.15 11.20 -0.98
N CYS A 358 -18.58 11.83 -2.01
CA CYS A 358 -17.47 11.29 -2.79
C CYS A 358 -16.28 12.26 -2.76
N ARG A 359 -15.07 11.74 -3.01
CA ARG A 359 -13.89 12.57 -3.25
C ARG A 359 -12.97 11.89 -4.23
N ALA A 360 -12.36 12.65 -5.14
CA ALA A 360 -11.34 12.15 -6.05
C ALA A 360 -9.92 12.48 -5.55
N VAL A 361 -8.94 11.71 -6.00
CA VAL A 361 -7.51 11.97 -5.84
C VAL A 361 -6.83 11.88 -7.21
N ASP A 362 -5.88 12.77 -7.47
CA ASP A 362 -5.08 12.74 -8.70
C ASP A 362 -3.81 11.88 -8.58
N ASP A 363 -3.08 11.74 -9.68
CA ASP A 363 -1.83 10.98 -9.76
C ASP A 363 -0.62 11.66 -9.08
N SER A 364 -0.82 12.88 -8.58
CA SER A 364 0.11 13.61 -7.70
C SER A 364 -0.30 13.46 -6.23
N GLY A 365 -1.40 12.79 -5.91
CA GLY A 365 -1.93 12.65 -4.56
C GLY A 365 -2.62 13.89 -4.02
N ASN A 366 -3.01 14.88 -4.85
CA ASN A 366 -3.88 15.96 -4.38
C ASN A 366 -5.29 15.39 -4.16
N LEU A 367 -5.75 15.45 -2.92
CA LEU A 367 -7.04 14.90 -2.52
C LEU A 367 -8.10 15.99 -2.50
N GLU A 368 -9.22 15.75 -3.18
CA GLU A 368 -10.38 16.62 -3.12
C GLU A 368 -10.83 16.76 -1.65
N LYS A 369 -10.83 17.99 -1.16
CA LYS A 369 -11.37 18.30 0.17
C LYS A 369 -12.89 18.41 0.06
N ARG A 370 -13.57 17.81 1.05
CA ARG A 370 -15.03 17.77 1.30
C ARG A 370 -15.89 18.21 0.10
N PRO A 371 -16.60 17.28 -0.56
CA PRO A 371 -17.33 17.60 -1.78
C PRO A 371 -18.36 18.71 -1.57
N PHE A 372 -18.59 19.49 -2.62
CA PHE A 372 -19.41 20.70 -2.58
C PHE A 372 -20.89 20.44 -2.26
N PHE A 373 -21.41 19.22 -2.48
CA PHE A 373 -22.81 18.87 -2.18
C PHE A 373 -22.95 17.39 -1.76
N PRO A 374 -23.29 17.10 -0.48
CA PRO A 374 -23.63 15.74 -0.09
C PRO A 374 -24.90 15.27 -0.77
N LEU A 375 -24.92 14.01 -1.21
CA LEU A 375 -26.11 13.34 -1.70
C LEU A 375 -26.90 12.79 -0.51
N GLN A 376 -28.09 13.35 -0.29
CA GLN A 376 -29.03 12.85 0.70
C GLN A 376 -29.97 11.83 0.05
N ILE A 377 -30.08 10.63 0.62
CA ILE A 377 -31.07 9.62 0.21
C ILE A 377 -31.78 9.01 1.41
N MET A 378 -32.91 8.36 1.14
CA MET A 378 -33.65 7.55 2.10
C MET A 378 -33.70 6.11 1.61
N VAL A 379 -33.44 5.16 2.51
CA VAL A 379 -33.70 3.73 2.27
C VAL A 379 -34.94 3.33 3.08
N SER A 380 -35.93 2.73 2.43
CA SER A 380 -37.20 2.33 3.08
C SER A 380 -37.83 1.10 2.43
N TYR A 381 -38.64 0.36 3.19
CA TYR A 381 -39.39 -0.82 2.74
C TYR A 381 -40.46 -0.51 1.69
#